data_AF-A0A537T284-F1
#
_entry.id   AF-A0A537T284-F1
#
_cell.length_a   1.000
_cell.length_b   1.000
_cell.length_c   1.000
_cell.angle_alpha   90.00
_cell.angle_beta   90.00
_cell.angle_gamma   90.00
#
_symmetry.space_group_name_H-M   'P 1'
#
loop_
_entity.id
_entity.type
_entity.pdbx_description
1 polymer ?
#
loop_
_entity_poly.entity_id
_entity_poly.type
_entity_poly.pdbx_seq_one_letter_code
_entity_poly.pdbx_strand_id
1 'polypeptide(L)'
;MSAEMQIAVVESEQSSEARIAGRVHDRLSSVGLLWLDTVLKGPRRFLRACQNLPLPDALEFRLKLRRLQKEKARLYGVYAARQQECRRLNADDERIEQLNYLEHDEIGIIDEQIYQLYFERIAAQAERSFISIPDLQESREDWETARLTGRWRLRRRALQDLMAAIRNAKKDQQEARQAKLIWVTALTGMFGALTGLISVLAR
;
A
#
# COMPACT_ATOMS: atom_id res chain seq x y z
N MET A 1 -48.48 55.84 -16.48
CA MET A 1 -47.34 56.04 -15.56
C MET A 1 -47.00 54.79 -14.73
N SER A 2 -47.02 53.57 -15.29
CA SER A 2 -46.57 52.36 -14.57
C SER A 2 -45.71 51.38 -15.38
N ALA A 3 -45.47 51.62 -16.68
CA ALA A 3 -44.71 50.69 -17.52
C ALA A 3 -43.23 51.08 -17.70
N GLU A 4 -42.90 52.38 -17.73
CA GLU A 4 -41.51 52.82 -17.98
C GLU A 4 -40.59 52.71 -16.76
N MET A 5 -41.15 52.65 -15.55
CA MET A 5 -40.36 52.57 -14.32
C MET A 5 -39.89 51.14 -13.99
N GLN A 6 -40.51 50.11 -14.58
CA GLN A 6 -40.11 48.71 -14.37
C GLN A 6 -38.98 48.27 -15.32
N ILE A 7 -38.85 48.89 -16.49
CA ILE A 7 -37.82 48.51 -17.47
C ILE A 7 -36.43 49.00 -17.03
N ALA A 8 -36.35 50.18 -16.39
CA ALA A 8 -35.08 50.72 -15.91
C ALA A 8 -34.48 49.97 -14.70
N VAL A 9 -35.32 49.31 -13.88
CA VAL A 9 -34.86 48.54 -12.71
C VAL A 9 -34.26 47.21 -13.15
N VAL A 10 -34.90 46.51 -14.10
CA VAL A 10 -34.45 45.20 -14.59
C VAL A 10 -33.13 45.29 -15.36
N GLU A 11 -32.89 46.38 -16.09
CA GLU A 11 -31.64 46.57 -16.84
C GLU A 11 -30.44 46.89 -15.91
N SER A 12 -30.71 47.50 -14.75
CA SER A 12 -29.68 47.83 -13.75
C SER A 12 -29.20 46.61 -12.94
N GLU A 13 -30.08 45.64 -12.70
CA GLU A 13 -29.72 44.39 -11.99
C GLU A 13 -28.92 43.44 -12.88
N GLN A 14 -29.31 43.26 -14.15
CA GLN A 14 -28.59 42.40 -15.11
C GLN A 14 -27.17 42.91 -15.41
N SER A 15 -26.96 44.23 -15.45
CA SER A 15 -25.62 44.83 -15.63
C SER A 15 -24.71 44.64 -14.40
N SER A 16 -25.30 44.51 -13.20
CA SER A 16 -24.56 44.28 -11.96
C SER A 16 -24.11 42.82 -11.81
N GLU A 17 -24.96 41.86 -12.16
CA GLU A 17 -24.65 40.43 -12.10
C GLU A 17 -23.59 40.03 -13.13
N ALA A 18 -23.68 40.56 -14.36
CA ALA A 18 -22.69 40.31 -15.40
C ALA A 18 -21.29 40.85 -15.03
N ARG A 19 -21.21 41.99 -14.32
CA ARG A 19 -19.93 42.55 -13.83
C ARG A 19 -19.34 41.80 -12.65
N ILE A 20 -20.17 41.12 -11.83
CA ILE A 20 -19.70 40.29 -10.72
C ILE A 20 -19.21 38.94 -11.25
N ALA A 21 -19.94 38.34 -12.20
CA ALA A 21 -19.54 37.08 -12.84
C ALA A 21 -18.19 37.21 -13.59
N GLY A 22 -17.97 38.30 -14.33
CA GLY A 22 -16.70 38.55 -15.02
C GLY A 22 -15.50 38.71 -14.06
N ARG A 23 -15.69 39.40 -12.93
CA ARG A 23 -14.62 39.59 -11.93
C ARG A 23 -14.27 38.32 -11.15
N VAL A 24 -15.24 37.43 -10.93
CA VAL A 24 -15.00 36.15 -10.27
C VAL A 24 -14.30 35.18 -11.22
N HIS A 25 -14.63 35.20 -12.51
CA HIS A 25 -13.98 34.35 -13.52
C HIS A 25 -12.52 34.74 -13.76
N ASP A 26 -12.19 36.04 -13.84
CA ASP A 26 -10.81 36.52 -13.99
C ASP A 26 -9.94 36.29 -12.75
N ARG A 27 -10.55 36.31 -11.56
CA ARG A 27 -9.84 36.03 -10.30
C ARG A 27 -9.62 34.52 -10.09
N LEU A 28 -10.48 33.67 -10.62
CA LEU A 28 -10.30 32.20 -10.59
C LEU A 28 -9.30 31.72 -11.66
N SER A 29 -9.28 32.33 -12.85
CA SER A 29 -8.33 31.97 -13.91
C SER A 29 -6.89 32.37 -13.55
N SER A 30 -6.70 33.54 -12.92
CA SER A 30 -5.37 34.01 -12.47
C SER A 30 -4.82 33.24 -11.26
N VAL A 31 -5.67 32.80 -10.33
CA VAL A 31 -5.25 32.00 -9.16
C VAL A 31 -5.02 30.54 -9.51
N GLY A 32 -5.80 29.98 -10.44
CA GLY A 32 -5.66 28.58 -10.88
C GLY A 32 -4.37 28.29 -11.66
N LEU A 33 -3.93 29.23 -12.51
CA LEU A 33 -2.75 29.04 -13.37
C LEU A 33 -1.42 29.24 -12.63
N LEU A 34 -1.34 30.17 -11.67
CA LEU A 34 -0.10 30.42 -10.93
C LEU A 34 0.17 29.38 -9.84
N TRP A 35 -0.87 28.79 -9.23
CA TRP A 35 -0.69 27.76 -8.21
C TRP A 35 -0.29 26.40 -8.82
N LEU A 36 -0.87 26.03 -9.97
CA LEU A 36 -0.53 24.77 -10.65
C LEU A 36 0.91 24.77 -11.20
N ASP A 37 1.38 25.89 -11.75
CA ASP A 37 2.70 25.93 -12.38
C ASP A 37 3.86 26.00 -11.36
N THR A 38 3.57 26.46 -10.12
CA THR A 38 4.54 26.48 -9.01
C THR A 38 4.58 25.14 -8.27
N VAL A 39 3.44 24.45 -8.14
CA VAL A 39 3.36 23.12 -7.49
C VAL A 39 3.89 22.00 -8.40
N LEU A 40 3.83 22.15 -9.74
CA LEU A 40 4.30 21.13 -10.69
C LEU A 40 5.77 21.25 -11.12
N LYS A 41 6.48 22.35 -10.79
CA LYS A 41 7.92 22.50 -11.09
C LYS A 41 8.85 21.99 -9.97
N GLY A 42 8.36 21.90 -8.73
CA GLY A 42 9.08 21.30 -7.59
C GLY A 42 9.38 19.79 -7.68
N PRO A 43 8.49 18.91 -8.21
CA PRO A 43 8.69 17.47 -8.09
C PRO A 43 9.77 16.93 -9.01
N ARG A 44 10.21 17.63 -10.07
CA ARG A 44 11.27 17.08 -10.95
C ARG A 44 12.66 17.05 -10.32
N ARG A 45 12.98 18.01 -9.43
CA ARG A 45 14.23 17.98 -8.65
C ARG A 45 14.15 17.00 -7.48
N PHE A 46 12.99 16.90 -6.83
CA PHE A 46 12.76 15.92 -5.76
C PHE A 46 12.78 14.49 -6.31
N LEU A 47 12.19 14.24 -7.48
CA LEU A 47 12.23 12.93 -8.15
C LEU A 47 13.65 12.55 -8.59
N ARG A 48 14.50 13.50 -9.02
CA ARG A 48 15.94 13.23 -9.28
C ARG A 48 16.74 12.96 -8.01
N ALA A 49 16.44 13.65 -6.91
CA ALA A 49 17.08 13.38 -5.62
C ALA A 49 16.65 12.01 -5.05
N CYS A 50 15.38 11.63 -5.25
CA CYS A 50 14.85 10.33 -4.86
C CYS A 50 15.20 9.17 -5.80
N GLN A 51 15.82 9.42 -6.97
CA GLN A 51 16.25 8.35 -7.89
C GLN A 51 17.35 7.46 -7.28
N ASN A 52 18.13 7.97 -6.33
CA ASN A 52 19.28 7.28 -5.73
C ASN A 52 19.13 7.01 -4.22
N LEU A 53 17.97 7.32 -3.63
CA LEU A 53 17.71 6.97 -2.24
C LEU A 53 17.22 5.51 -2.22
N PRO A 54 17.91 4.59 -1.50
CA PRO A 54 17.40 3.25 -1.33
C PRO A 54 16.02 3.36 -0.68
N LEU A 55 14.97 2.93 -1.40
CA LEU A 55 13.63 2.90 -0.85
C LEU A 55 13.66 1.96 0.36
N PRO A 56 13.04 2.33 1.50
CA PRO A 56 12.84 1.41 2.60
C PRO A 56 12.28 0.09 2.07
N ASP A 57 12.82 -1.06 2.50
CA ASP A 57 12.42 -2.41 2.04
C ASP A 57 10.90 -2.60 2.00
N ALA A 58 10.20 -1.98 2.96
CA ALA A 58 8.74 -2.03 3.06
C ALA A 58 8.03 -1.33 1.89
N LEU A 59 8.56 -0.24 1.36
CA LEU A 59 8.00 0.47 0.20
C LEU A 59 8.30 -0.29 -1.09
N GLU A 60 9.53 -0.79 -1.26
CA GLU A 60 9.89 -1.59 -2.43
C GLU A 60 9.00 -2.83 -2.54
N PHE A 61 8.83 -3.57 -1.44
CA PHE A 61 7.90 -4.69 -1.38
C PHE A 61 6.48 -4.29 -1.78
N ARG A 62 5.94 -3.19 -1.24
CA ARG A 62 4.56 -2.76 -1.52
C ARG A 62 4.39 -2.36 -2.99
N LEU A 63 5.39 -1.71 -3.59
CA LEU A 63 5.38 -1.33 -4.99
C LEU A 63 5.45 -2.56 -5.91
N LYS A 64 6.37 -3.49 -5.62
CA LYS A 64 6.49 -4.77 -6.34
C LYS A 64 5.20 -5.57 -6.25
N LEU A 65 4.65 -5.74 -5.04
CA LEU A 65 3.38 -6.43 -4.82
C LEU A 65 2.23 -5.77 -5.59
N ARG A 66 2.11 -4.44 -5.51
CA ARG A 66 1.06 -3.70 -6.21
C ARG A 66 1.18 -3.84 -7.73
N ARG A 67 2.41 -3.84 -8.26
CA ARG A 67 2.67 -4.07 -9.68
C ARG A 67 2.19 -5.46 -10.10
N LEU A 68 2.59 -6.50 -9.38
CA LEU A 68 2.20 -7.89 -9.66
C LEU A 68 0.68 -8.08 -9.54
N GLN A 69 0.05 -7.52 -8.51
CA GLN A 69 -1.41 -7.56 -8.35
C GLN A 69 -2.15 -6.85 -9.50
N LYS A 70 -1.63 -5.70 -9.95
CA LYS A 70 -2.20 -4.98 -11.10
C LYS A 70 -2.04 -5.79 -12.39
N GLU A 71 -0.91 -6.45 -12.56
CA GLU A 71 -0.64 -7.32 -13.71
C GLU A 71 -1.57 -8.54 -13.71
N LYS A 72 -1.73 -9.20 -12.56
CA LYS A 72 -2.71 -10.28 -12.36
C LYS A 72 -4.13 -9.82 -12.71
N ALA A 73 -4.56 -8.68 -12.20
CA ALA A 73 -5.89 -8.13 -12.48
C ALA A 73 -6.07 -7.79 -13.97
N ARG A 74 -5.02 -7.32 -14.64
CA ARG A 74 -5.03 -7.08 -16.08
C ARG A 74 -5.18 -8.38 -16.86
N LEU A 75 -4.46 -9.44 -16.51
CA LEU A 75 -4.59 -10.75 -17.16
C LEU A 75 -5.99 -11.33 -16.98
N TYR A 76 -6.55 -11.29 -15.77
CA TYR A 76 -7.93 -11.70 -15.55
C TYR A 76 -8.91 -10.94 -16.45
N GLY A 77 -8.72 -9.62 -16.63
CA GLY A 77 -9.53 -8.84 -17.56
C GLY A 77 -9.42 -9.30 -19.01
N VAL A 78 -8.21 -9.66 -19.47
CA VAL A 78 -7.98 -10.17 -20.83
C VAL A 78 -8.65 -11.54 -21.00
N TYR A 79 -8.46 -12.47 -20.07
CA TYR A 79 -9.04 -13.81 -20.14
C TYR A 79 -10.57 -13.79 -19.99
N ALA A 80 -11.11 -12.93 -19.13
CA ALA A 80 -12.56 -12.73 -19.02
C ALA A 80 -13.17 -12.23 -20.35
N ALA A 81 -12.50 -11.30 -21.04
CA ALA A 81 -12.93 -10.83 -22.35
C ALA A 81 -12.87 -11.96 -23.41
N ARG A 82 -11.79 -12.74 -23.43
CA ARG A 82 -11.63 -13.90 -24.33
C ARG A 82 -12.66 -14.99 -24.08
N GLN A 83 -12.95 -15.30 -22.81
CA GLN A 83 -14.00 -16.25 -22.44
C GLN A 83 -15.37 -15.75 -22.88
N GLN A 84 -15.65 -14.46 -22.74
CA GLN A 84 -16.91 -13.87 -23.23
C GLN A 84 -17.02 -13.96 -24.75
N GLU A 85 -15.92 -13.76 -25.48
CA GLU A 85 -15.87 -13.91 -26.94
C GLU A 85 -16.10 -15.38 -27.35
N CYS A 86 -15.44 -16.34 -26.70
CA CYS A 86 -15.67 -17.77 -26.93
C CYS A 86 -17.14 -18.17 -26.69
N ARG A 87 -17.77 -17.64 -25.62
CA ARG A 87 -19.20 -17.87 -25.35
C ARG A 87 -20.10 -17.25 -26.42
N ARG A 88 -19.77 -16.06 -26.93
CA ARG A 88 -20.54 -15.40 -28.01
C ARG A 88 -20.46 -16.18 -29.33
N LEU A 89 -19.30 -16.77 -29.60
CA LEU A 89 -19.04 -17.51 -30.84
C LEU A 89 -19.45 -18.99 -30.76
N ASN A 90 -20.01 -19.44 -29.63
CA ASN A 90 -20.27 -20.87 -29.35
C ASN A 90 -19.05 -21.73 -29.71
N ALA A 91 -17.88 -21.31 -29.22
CA ALA A 91 -16.63 -22.01 -29.48
C ALA A 91 -16.68 -23.44 -28.93
N ASP A 92 -15.95 -24.33 -29.61
CA ASP A 92 -15.83 -25.74 -29.23
C ASP A 92 -15.22 -25.91 -27.82
N ASP A 93 -15.57 -27.00 -27.15
CA ASP A 93 -15.17 -27.29 -25.78
C ASP A 93 -13.64 -27.38 -25.65
N GLU A 94 -12.95 -27.92 -26.67
CA GLU A 94 -11.49 -27.98 -26.72
C GLU A 94 -10.85 -26.58 -26.71
N ARG A 95 -11.47 -25.62 -27.41
CA ARG A 95 -11.01 -24.22 -27.46
C ARG A 95 -11.14 -23.55 -26.09
N ILE A 96 -12.23 -23.85 -25.37
CA ILE A 96 -12.48 -23.34 -24.02
C ILE A 96 -11.48 -23.95 -23.03
N GLU A 97 -11.22 -25.25 -23.14
CA GLU A 97 -10.25 -25.94 -22.28
C GLU A 97 -8.84 -25.38 -22.47
N GLN A 98 -8.39 -25.21 -23.72
CA GLN A 98 -7.11 -24.58 -24.04
C GLN A 98 -7.00 -23.18 -23.45
N LEU A 99 -8.06 -22.37 -23.54
CA LEU A 99 -8.06 -21.02 -22.97
C LEU A 99 -7.93 -21.04 -21.45
N ASN A 100 -8.58 -21.99 -20.77
CA ASN A 100 -8.50 -22.15 -19.32
C ASN A 100 -7.10 -22.62 -18.88
N TYR A 101 -6.45 -23.51 -19.65
CA TYR A 101 -5.06 -23.90 -19.37
C TYR A 101 -4.12 -22.70 -19.49
N LEU A 102 -4.24 -21.91 -20.57
CA LEU A 102 -3.42 -20.71 -20.76
C LEU A 102 -3.65 -19.67 -19.66
N GLU A 103 -4.91 -19.46 -19.26
CA GLU A 103 -5.24 -18.60 -18.12
C GLU A 103 -4.56 -19.09 -16.84
N HIS A 104 -4.70 -20.39 -16.53
CA HIS A 104 -4.15 -20.97 -15.32
C HIS A 104 -2.62 -20.86 -15.27
N ASP A 105 -1.94 -21.12 -16.38
CA ASP A 105 -0.48 -21.08 -16.46
C ASP A 105 0.05 -19.65 -16.33
N GLU A 106 -0.48 -18.69 -17.10
CA GLU A 106 -0.02 -17.30 -17.06
C GLU A 106 -0.29 -16.64 -15.71
N ILE A 107 -1.48 -16.86 -15.14
CA ILE A 107 -1.83 -16.33 -13.82
C ILE A 107 -1.02 -17.02 -12.73
N GLY A 108 -0.81 -18.32 -12.85
CA GLY A 108 -0.04 -19.09 -11.88
C GLY A 108 1.42 -18.66 -11.79
N ILE A 109 2.05 -18.22 -12.89
CA ILE A 109 3.39 -17.63 -12.87
C ILE A 109 3.42 -16.36 -12.01
N ILE A 110 2.41 -15.48 -12.12
CA ILE A 110 2.34 -14.26 -11.31
C ILE A 110 2.09 -14.62 -9.84
N ASP A 111 1.22 -15.58 -9.56
CA ASP A 111 0.96 -16.03 -8.19
C ASP A 111 2.20 -16.59 -7.52
N GLU A 112 3.05 -17.29 -8.28
CA GLU A 112 4.32 -17.78 -7.79
C GLU A 112 5.32 -16.65 -7.51
N GLN A 113 5.37 -15.62 -8.36
CA GLN A 113 6.19 -14.42 -8.10
C GLN A 113 5.71 -13.67 -6.84
N ILE A 114 4.39 -13.58 -6.65
CA ILE A 114 3.80 -13.00 -5.43
C ILE A 114 4.21 -13.82 -4.21
N TYR A 115 4.09 -15.15 -4.28
CA TYR A 115 4.50 -16.04 -3.21
C TYR A 115 5.97 -15.83 -2.84
N GLN A 116 6.87 -15.83 -3.83
CA GLN A 116 8.30 -15.64 -3.61
C GLN A 116 8.59 -14.31 -2.90
N LEU A 117 7.96 -13.22 -3.35
CA LEU A 117 8.12 -11.90 -2.73
C LEU A 117 7.65 -11.89 -1.27
N TYR A 118 6.56 -12.58 -0.95
CA TYR A 118 6.10 -12.76 0.43
C TYR A 118 7.06 -13.62 1.25
N PHE A 119 7.52 -14.73 0.68
CA PHE A 119 8.41 -15.67 1.34
C PHE A 119 9.74 -15.00 1.72
N GLU A 120 10.37 -14.26 0.81
CA GLU A 120 11.60 -13.50 1.09
C GLU A 120 11.42 -12.54 2.28
N ARG A 121 10.28 -11.85 2.32
CA ARG A 121 9.97 -10.95 3.44
C ARG A 121 9.75 -11.69 4.75
N ILE A 122 9.07 -12.83 4.72
CA ILE A 122 8.84 -13.66 5.91
C ILE A 122 10.15 -14.27 6.40
N ALA A 123 10.99 -14.75 5.49
CA ALA A 123 12.31 -15.28 5.80
C ALA A 123 13.20 -14.23 6.47
N ALA A 124 13.28 -13.02 5.90
CA ALA A 124 14.01 -11.91 6.52
C ALA A 124 13.43 -11.53 7.90
N GLN A 125 12.11 -11.67 8.09
CA GLN A 125 11.48 -11.42 9.38
C GLN A 125 11.76 -12.53 10.40
N ALA A 126 11.82 -13.79 9.95
CA ALA A 126 12.19 -14.94 10.78
C ALA A 126 13.64 -14.79 11.27
N GLU A 127 14.56 -14.45 10.37
CA GLU A 127 15.96 -14.21 10.67
C GLU A 127 16.15 -13.08 11.69
N ARG A 128 15.48 -11.93 11.49
CA ARG A 128 15.48 -10.81 12.46
C ARG A 128 14.91 -11.20 13.83
N SER A 129 14.07 -12.22 13.88
CA SER A 129 13.48 -12.76 15.10
C SER A 129 14.20 -14.00 15.63
N PHE A 130 15.34 -14.39 15.03
CA PHE A 130 16.10 -15.61 15.35
C PHE A 130 15.25 -16.90 15.32
N ILE A 131 14.23 -16.94 14.47
CA ILE A 131 13.39 -18.12 14.27
C ILE A 131 13.95 -18.91 13.09
N SER A 132 14.21 -20.20 13.33
CA SER A 132 14.66 -21.10 12.27
C SER A 132 13.55 -21.32 11.25
N ILE A 133 13.91 -21.20 9.97
CA ILE A 133 13.08 -21.67 8.86
C ILE A 133 13.34 -23.19 8.76
N PRO A 134 12.30 -24.02 8.58
CA PRO A 134 12.49 -25.47 8.46
C PRO A 134 13.40 -25.79 7.27
N ASP A 135 14.41 -26.63 7.48
CA ASP A 135 15.33 -27.03 6.42
C ASP A 135 14.65 -28.01 5.45
N LEU A 136 15.04 -27.93 4.17
CA LEU A 136 14.48 -28.76 3.12
C LEU A 136 14.87 -30.24 3.29
N GLN A 137 16.07 -30.53 3.82
CA GLN A 137 16.53 -31.91 4.00
C GLN A 137 15.88 -32.58 5.21
N GLU A 138 15.70 -31.84 6.30
CA GLU A 138 15.14 -32.38 7.55
C GLU A 138 13.61 -32.46 7.51
N SER A 139 12.94 -31.49 6.89
CA SER A 139 11.48 -31.34 6.96
C SER A 139 10.82 -31.34 5.59
N ARG A 140 11.08 -32.36 4.75
CA ARG A 140 10.53 -32.43 3.38
C ARG A 140 8.99 -32.38 3.33
N GLU A 141 8.30 -32.78 4.40
CA GLU A 141 6.84 -32.71 4.52
C GLU A 141 6.30 -31.28 4.61
N ASP A 142 7.12 -30.33 5.06
CA ASP A 142 6.77 -28.91 5.17
C ASP A 142 6.98 -28.16 3.86
N TRP A 143 7.64 -28.79 2.90
CA TRP A 143 7.92 -28.24 1.59
C TRP A 143 7.05 -28.92 0.52
N GLU A 144 6.72 -28.16 -0.51
CA GLU A 144 6.07 -28.65 -1.71
C GLU A 144 6.73 -27.98 -2.92
N THR A 145 6.70 -28.66 -4.06
CA THR A 145 7.23 -28.09 -5.31
C THR A 145 6.10 -27.36 -6.03
N ALA A 146 6.37 -26.11 -6.44
CA ALA A 146 5.46 -25.35 -7.27
C ALA A 146 5.33 -26.02 -8.64
N ARG A 147 4.08 -26.23 -9.07
CA ARG A 147 3.77 -26.97 -10.31
C ARG A 147 4.32 -26.30 -11.57
N LEU A 148 4.41 -24.97 -11.59
CA LEU A 148 4.74 -24.20 -12.78
C LEU A 148 6.24 -23.92 -12.92
N THR A 149 6.90 -23.40 -11.88
CA THR A 149 8.35 -23.12 -11.99
C THR A 149 9.26 -24.20 -11.40
N GLY A 150 8.70 -25.20 -10.71
CA GLY A 150 9.50 -26.25 -10.06
C GLY A 150 10.24 -25.79 -8.79
N ARG A 151 9.97 -24.58 -8.30
CA ARG A 151 10.61 -24.06 -7.08
C ARG A 151 10.02 -24.69 -5.82
N TRP A 152 10.85 -24.83 -4.80
CA TRP A 152 10.40 -25.25 -3.47
C TRP A 152 9.66 -24.11 -2.78
N ARG A 153 8.48 -24.41 -2.25
CA ARG A 153 7.66 -23.50 -1.45
C ARG A 153 7.27 -24.20 -0.15
N LEU A 154 7.18 -23.44 0.94
CA LEU A 154 6.58 -23.94 2.16
C LEU A 154 5.11 -24.21 1.94
N ARG A 155 4.66 -25.38 2.40
CA ARG A 155 3.24 -25.70 2.49
C ARG A 155 2.55 -24.69 3.37
N ARG A 156 1.26 -24.50 3.09
CA ARG A 156 0.41 -23.55 3.83
C ARG A 156 0.45 -23.73 5.35
N ARG A 157 0.50 -24.98 5.84
CA ARG A 157 0.58 -25.29 7.28
C ARG A 157 1.89 -24.78 7.89
N ALA A 158 3.03 -25.23 7.37
CA ALA A 158 4.35 -24.79 7.81
C ALA A 158 4.54 -23.27 7.72
N LEU A 159 4.02 -22.64 6.67
CA LEU A 159 4.05 -21.17 6.55
C LEU A 159 3.22 -20.47 7.63
N GLN A 160 2.05 -21.01 7.98
CA GLN A 160 1.21 -20.48 9.06
C GLN A 160 1.88 -20.64 10.42
N ASP A 161 2.52 -21.78 10.66
CA ASP A 161 3.25 -22.06 11.90
C ASP A 161 4.46 -21.12 12.04
N LEU A 162 5.22 -20.92 10.96
CA LEU A 162 6.31 -19.95 10.91
C LEU A 162 5.82 -18.53 11.21
N MET A 163 4.72 -18.10 10.58
CA MET A 163 4.12 -16.79 10.84
C MET A 163 3.61 -16.64 12.28
N ALA A 164 3.09 -17.71 12.88
CA ALA A 164 2.65 -17.73 14.27
C ALA A 164 3.84 -17.61 15.22
N ALA A 165 4.91 -18.36 15.00
CA ALA A 165 6.15 -18.27 15.76
C ALA A 165 6.73 -16.85 15.72
N ILE A 166 6.78 -16.24 14.54
CA ILE A 166 7.23 -14.86 14.35
C ILE A 166 6.37 -13.86 15.12
N ARG A 167 5.06 -14.08 15.16
CA ARG A 167 4.14 -13.20 15.90
C ARG A 167 4.35 -13.30 17.40
N ASN A 168 4.55 -14.52 17.91
CA ASN A 168 4.80 -14.76 19.32
C ASN A 168 6.13 -14.12 19.75
N ALA A 169 7.21 -14.35 19.00
CA ALA A 169 8.50 -13.72 19.30
C ALA A 169 8.44 -12.19 19.32
N LYS A 170 7.65 -11.58 18.42
CA LYS A 170 7.42 -10.13 18.44
C LYS A 170 6.65 -9.67 19.66
N LYS A 171 5.65 -10.44 20.09
CA LYS A 171 4.86 -10.15 21.29
C LYS A 171 5.75 -10.20 22.53
N ASP A 172 6.56 -11.24 22.67
CA ASP A 172 7.48 -11.40 23.80
C ASP A 172 8.49 -10.24 23.87
N GLN A 173 9.02 -9.81 22.72
CA GLN A 173 9.89 -8.63 22.64
C GLN A 173 9.18 -7.33 23.05
N GLN A 174 7.90 -7.18 22.71
CA GLN A 174 7.11 -6.01 23.10
C GLN A 174 6.83 -5.99 24.59
N GLU A 175 6.45 -7.13 25.17
CA GLU A 175 6.21 -7.27 26.61
C GLU A 175 7.50 -6.98 27.40
N ALA A 176 8.64 -7.50 26.95
CA ALA A 176 9.94 -7.21 27.57
C ALA A 176 10.30 -5.71 27.50
N ARG A 177 9.95 -5.01 26.42
CA ARG A 177 10.14 -3.55 26.30
C ARG A 177 9.21 -2.77 27.21
N GLN A 178 7.94 -3.17 27.29
CA GLN A 178 6.97 -2.54 28.18
C GLN A 178 7.37 -2.69 29.64
N ALA A 179 7.79 -3.89 30.06
CA ALA A 179 8.30 -4.12 31.41
C ALA A 179 9.50 -3.23 31.73
N LYS A 180 10.44 -3.07 30.78
CA LYS A 180 11.58 -2.14 30.93
C LYS A 180 11.12 -0.68 31.07
N LEU A 181 10.16 -0.25 30.25
CA LEU A 181 9.62 1.12 30.32
C LEU A 181 8.96 1.38 31.68
N ILE A 182 8.16 0.44 32.18
CA ILE A 182 7.51 0.55 33.49
C ILE A 182 8.58 0.73 34.60
N TRP A 183 9.66 -0.07 34.56
CA TRP A 183 10.77 0.09 35.50
C TRP A 183 11.46 1.44 35.40
N VAL A 184 11.72 1.93 34.20
CA VAL A 184 12.35 3.25 33.97
C VAL A 184 11.44 4.38 34.47
N THR A 185 10.13 4.30 34.19
CA THR A 185 9.17 5.31 34.68
C THR A 185 9.05 5.30 36.20
N ALA A 186 9.08 4.12 36.84
CA ALA A 186 9.05 4.00 38.29
C ALA A 186 10.29 4.62 38.94
N LEU A 187 11.48 4.34 38.40
CA LEU A 187 12.74 4.97 38.82
C LEU A 187 12.71 6.49 38.67
N THR A 188 12.22 6.97 37.52
CA THR A 188 12.14 8.41 37.23
C THR A 188 11.19 9.12 38.20
N GLY A 189 10.04 8.52 38.51
CA GLY A 189 9.11 9.03 39.52
C GLY A 189 9.73 9.09 40.93
N MET A 190 10.49 8.07 41.31
CA MET A 190 11.21 8.04 42.59
C MET A 190 12.25 9.15 42.72
N PHE A 191 13.06 9.37 41.67
CA PHE A 191 14.03 10.48 41.67
C PHE A 191 13.34 11.85 41.71
N GLY A 192 12.20 12.01 41.02
CA GLY A 192 11.38 13.22 41.11
C GLY A 192 10.88 13.49 42.53
N ALA A 193 10.38 12.46 43.22
CA ALA A 193 9.92 12.57 44.60
C ALA A 193 11.07 12.92 45.57
N LEU A 194 12.23 12.28 45.42
CA LEU A 194 13.42 12.59 46.23
C LEU A 194 13.90 14.03 46.02
N THR A 195 13.93 14.50 44.78
CA THR A 195 14.34 15.87 44.45
C THR A 195 13.36 16.90 45.03
N GLY A 196 12.06 16.63 44.95
CA GLY A 196 11.03 17.46 45.57
C GLY A 196 11.16 17.52 47.10
N LEU A 197 11.44 16.37 47.74
CA LEU A 197 11.62 16.31 49.19
C LEU A 197 12.86 17.08 49.67
N ILE A 198 13.99 16.94 48.96
CA ILE A 198 15.22 17.70 49.24
C ILE A 198 14.96 19.21 49.11
N SER A 199 14.21 19.63 48.09
CA SER A 199 13.88 21.05 47.90
C SER A 199 13.04 21.63 49.04
N VAL A 200 12.21 20.83 49.71
CA VAL A 200 11.43 21.28 50.88
C VAL A 200 12.29 21.33 52.13
N LEU A 201 13.21 20.37 52.30
CA LEU A 201 14.13 20.31 53.45
C LEU A 201 15.26 21.34 53.41
N ALA A 202 15.67 21.76 52.21
CA ALA A 202 16.71 22.79 52.01
C ALA A 202 16.16 24.23 52.06
N ARG A 203 14.87 24.39 52.37
CA ARG A 203 14.19 25.69 52.53
C ARG A 203 14.02 26.02 54.01
#